data_AF-A0A7C5BMD8-F1
#
_entry.id   AF-A0A7C5BMD8-F1
#
_cell.length_a   1.000
_cell.length_b   1.000
_cell.length_c   1.000
_cell.angle_alpha   90.00
_cell.angle_beta   90.00
_cell.angle_gamma   90.00
#
_symmetry.space_group_name_H-M   'P 1'
#
loop_
_entity.id
_entity.type
_entity.pdbx_description
1 polymer ?
#
loop_
_entity_poly.entity_id
_entity_poly.type
_entity_poly.pdbx_seq_one_letter_code
_entity_poly.pdbx_strand_id
1 'polypeptide(L)' 'MRKSDDIYASPLNEILDFRFDERVVDVFPDMIQRSVPGYGTLISTIGVLAAKYAQANT' A
#
# COMPACT_ATOMS: atom_id res chain seq x y z
N MET A 1 16.59 2.27 4.12
CA MET A 1 16.43 3.10 2.90
C MET A 1 15.10 2.72 2.27
N ARG A 2 14.22 3.66 1.94
CA ARG A 2 12.92 3.34 1.32
C ARG A 2 13.16 3.03 -0.16
N LYS A 3 12.74 1.85 -0.63
CA LYS A 3 12.91 1.43 -2.03
C LYS A 3 11.80 2.08 -2.84
N SER A 4 12.16 2.80 -3.90
CA SER A 4 11.15 3.38 -4.78
C SER A 4 10.51 2.27 -5.62
N ASP A 5 9.20 2.37 -5.81
CA ASP A 5 8.49 1.46 -6.71
C ASP A 5 8.79 1.85 -8.17
N ASP A 6 9.24 0.93 -9.01
CA ASP A 6 9.36 1.17 -10.46
C ASP A 6 8.82 -0.03 -11.26
N ILE A 7 8.07 -0.93 -10.59
CA ILE A 7 7.71 -2.26 -11.12
C ILE A 7 6.87 -2.16 -12.40
N TYR A 8 6.07 -1.11 -12.52
CA TYR A 8 5.19 -0.85 -13.67
C TYR A 8 5.44 0.54 -14.31
N ALA A 9 6.63 1.12 -14.12
CA ALA A 9 6.95 2.46 -14.64
C ALA A 9 7.16 2.51 -16.17
N SER A 10 7.36 1.35 -16.81
CA SER A 10 7.54 1.22 -18.26
C SER A 10 6.52 0.26 -18.87
N PRO A 11 6.18 0.43 -20.16
CA PRO A 11 5.32 -0.52 -20.87
C PRO A 11 5.91 -1.93 -20.83
N LEU A 12 5.08 -2.92 -20.50
CA LEU A 12 5.45 -4.33 -20.58
C LEU A 12 5.06 -4.87 -21.95
N ASN A 13 5.93 -5.70 -22.54
CA ASN A 13 5.65 -6.35 -23.83
C ASN A 13 4.45 -7.31 -23.76
N GLU A 14 4.18 -7.85 -22.58
CA GLU A 14 3.03 -8.70 -22.27
C GLU A 14 2.33 -8.17 -21.02
N ILE A 15 1.00 -8.08 -21.08
CA ILE A 15 0.19 -7.74 -19.91
C ILE A 15 0.03 -9.02 -19.08
N LEU A 16 0.78 -9.08 -17.99
CA LEU A 16 0.69 -10.17 -17.02
C LEU A 16 -0.35 -9.84 -15.95
N ASP A 17 -1.01 -10.87 -15.40
CA ASP A 17 -1.87 -10.71 -14.25
C ASP A 17 -1.09 -10.15 -13.05
N PHE A 18 -1.71 -9.23 -12.32
CA PHE A 18 -1.15 -8.72 -11.08
C PHE A 18 -0.97 -9.85 -10.06
N ARG A 19 0.20 -9.89 -9.43
CA ARG A 19 0.50 -10.80 -8.33
C ARG A 19 1.10 -10.00 -7.17
N PHE A 20 0.57 -10.24 -5.98
CA PHE A 20 1.13 -9.69 -4.75
C PHE A 20 2.33 -10.56 -4.31
N ASP A 21 3.48 -10.35 -4.95
CA ASP A 21 4.71 -11.13 -4.74
C ASP A 21 5.78 -10.33 -3.97
N GLU A 22 6.95 -10.93 -3.77
CA GLU A 22 8.07 -10.33 -3.02
C GLU A 22 8.53 -9.00 -3.62
N ARG A 23 8.44 -8.83 -4.95
CA ARG A 23 8.82 -7.58 -5.61
C ARG A 23 7.86 -6.46 -5.21
N VAL A 24 6.56 -6.75 -5.19
CA VAL A 24 5.53 -5.79 -4.75
C VAL A 24 5.72 -5.44 -3.27
N VAL A 25 5.95 -6.44 -2.41
CA VAL A 25 6.17 -6.22 -0.97
C VAL A 25 7.37 -5.30 -0.71
N ASP A 26 8.48 -5.52 -1.43
CA ASP A 26 9.72 -4.74 -1.33
C ASP A 26 9.53 -3.23 -1.51
N VAL A 27 8.52 -2.83 -2.28
CA VAL A 27 8.25 -1.42 -2.62
C VAL A 27 6.87 -0.95 -2.18
N PHE A 28 6.08 -1.81 -1.53
CA PHE A 28 4.68 -1.55 -1.20
C PHE A 28 4.43 -0.21 -0.48
N PRO A 29 5.27 0.19 0.51
CA PRO A 29 5.08 1.48 1.17
C PRO A 29 5.30 2.70 0.27
N ASP A 30 6.12 2.60 -0.79
CA ASP A 30 6.30 3.67 -1.78
C ASP A 30 5.18 3.61 -2.82
N MET A 31 4.87 2.42 -3.33
CA MET A 31 3.80 2.14 -4.29
C MET A 31 2.48 2.77 -3.84
N ILE A 32 2.05 2.53 -2.60
CA ILE A 32 0.78 3.06 -2.10
C ILE A 32 0.86 4.58 -1.83
N GLN A 33 1.95 5.08 -1.27
CA GLN A 33 2.08 6.49 -0.91
C GLN A 33 1.92 7.44 -2.11
N ARG A 34 2.39 7.02 -3.29
CA ARG A 34 2.35 7.83 -4.51
C ARG A 34 1.11 7.59 -5.38
N SER A 35 0.46 6.44 -5.25
CA SER A 35 -0.69 6.05 -6.09
C SER A 35 -2.04 6.25 -5.40
N VAL A 36 -2.07 6.32 -4.07
CA VAL A 36 -3.30 6.50 -3.28
C VAL A 36 -3.24 7.81 -2.50
N PRO A 37 -3.82 8.91 -3.04
CA PRO A 37 -3.90 10.18 -2.34
C PRO A 37 -4.60 10.04 -0.99
N GLY A 38 -4.00 10.60 0.05
CA GLY A 38 -4.58 10.58 1.40
C GLY A 38 -4.46 9.26 2.15
N TYR A 39 -3.73 8.26 1.64
CA TYR A 39 -3.54 6.97 2.33
C TYR A 39 -3.05 7.12 3.77
N GLY A 40 -2.06 8.00 4.02
CA GLY A 40 -1.57 8.26 5.38
C GLY A 40 -2.64 8.83 6.31
N THR A 41 -3.48 9.75 5.81
CA THR A 41 -4.62 10.31 6.55
C THR A 41 -5.66 9.24 6.86
N LEU A 42 -5.93 8.36 5.90
CA LEU A 42 -6.85 7.23 6.05
C LEU A 42 -6.37 6.29 7.16
N ILE A 43 -5.09 5.86 7.13
CA ILE A 43 -4.51 5.02 8.18
C ILE A 43 -4.58 5.70 9.56
N SER A 44 -4.28 7.00 9.62
CA SER A 44 -4.38 7.76 10.87
C SER A 44 -5.81 7.79 11.41
N THR A 45 -6.79 7.96 10.53
CA THR A 45 -8.22 8.00 10.87
C THR A 45 -8.71 6.64 11.37
N ILE A 46 -8.26 5.55 10.75
CA ILE A 46 -8.53 4.18 11.22
C ILE A 46 -8.05 4.03 12.67
N GLY A 47 -6.85 4.50 13.00
CA GLY A 47 -6.34 4.45 14.38
C GLY A 47 -7.23 5.19 15.37
N VAL A 48 -7.71 6.39 15.02
CA VAL A 48 -8.63 7.18 15.86
C VAL A 48 -9.97 6.45 16.07
N LEU A 49 -10.52 5.83 15.04
CA LEU A 49 -11.77 5.06 15.14
C LEU A 49 -11.57 3.79 15.97
N ALA A 50 -10.50 3.04 15.72
CA ALA A 50 -10.18 1.84 16.48
C ALA A 50 -10.03 2.14 17.97
N ALA A 51 -9.36 3.24 18.34
CA ALA A 51 -9.21 3.65 19.73
C ALA A 51 -10.56 3.91 20.44
N LYS A 52 -11.61 4.29 19.70
CA LYS A 52 -12.94 4.57 20.26
C LYS A 52 -13.86 3.35 20.26
N TYR A 53 -13.72 2.48 19.27
CA TYR A 53 -14.75 1.47 18.96
C TYR A 53 -14.25 0.03 18.99
N ALA A 54 -12.94 -0.22 18.97
CA ALA A 54 -12.44 -1.59 19.09
C ALA A 54 -12.77 -2.15 20.48
N GLN A 55 -13.41 -3.33 20.50
CA GLN A 55 -13.71 -4.05 21.73
C GLN A 55 -12.83 -5.29 21.82
N ALA A 56 -12.46 -5.67 23.03
CA ALA A 56 -11.65 -6.88 23.23
C ALA A 56 -12.49 -8.11 22.92
N ASN A 57 -11.92 -9.04 22.13
CA ASN A 57 -12.53 -10.33 21.79
C ASN A 57 -13.85 -10.26 21.02
N THR A 58 -14.02 -9.20 20.21
CA THR A 58 -15.08 -9.07 19.20
C THR A 58 -14.46 -9.01 17.82
#